data_AF-A6EYY9-F1
#
_entry.id   AF-A6EYY9-F1
#
_cell.length_a   1.000
_cell.length_b   1.000
_cell.length_c   1.000
_cell.angle_alpha   90.00
_cell.angle_beta   90.00
_cell.angle_gamma   90.00
#
_symmetry.space_group_name_H-M   'P 1'
#
loop_
_entity.id
_entity.type
_entity.pdbx_description
1 polymer ?
#
loop_
_entity_poly.entity_id
_entity_poly.type
_entity_poly.pdbx_seq_one_letter_code
_entity_poly.pdbx_strand_id
1 'polypeptide(L)'
;MSSRTDHWKRVLQVGAVVRRSPGVTQWARYVWTPVAVIPGAPEAFWKELIHEGDEVDYHAGTVTMELFRADVEGYLVSLNMAVPSVWIVMDKDQTGHSPSGWVISSITASAHEALDAQDSGESIVEPVPIPESLAAWIKEFVDMHYIEEPFKKRRRDSVHVDGIEDAKGDPRIRQESDVFRAPANIKKPRIQ
;
A
#
# COMPACT_ATOMS: atom_id res chain seq x y z
N MET A 1 -0.44 11.84 -31.79
CA MET A 1 -0.25 10.48 -31.26
C MET A 1 -0.07 10.59 -29.75
N SER A 2 -0.88 9.81 -29.02
CA SER A 2 -1.18 9.76 -27.58
C SER A 2 -0.30 10.54 -26.58
N SER A 3 -0.75 11.73 -26.14
CA SER A 3 -0.25 12.40 -24.92
C SER A 3 -0.81 11.78 -23.62
N ARG A 4 -1.66 10.76 -23.72
CA ARG A 4 -2.36 10.14 -22.59
C ARG A 4 -1.55 9.06 -21.87
N THR A 5 -0.42 8.64 -22.45
CA THR A 5 0.36 7.51 -21.96
C THR A 5 1.59 7.93 -21.14
N ASP A 6 1.95 9.22 -21.10
CA ASP A 6 3.20 9.66 -20.45
C ASP A 6 3.07 10.06 -18.97
N HIS A 7 1.85 10.09 -18.42
CA HIS A 7 1.62 10.57 -17.04
C HIS A 7 1.21 9.47 -16.05
N TRP A 8 1.19 8.19 -16.41
CA TRP A 8 0.74 7.14 -15.47
C TRP A 8 1.69 6.90 -14.29
N LYS A 9 2.95 7.34 -14.42
CA LYS A 9 4.03 7.22 -13.44
C LYS A 9 4.82 8.52 -13.34
N ARG A 10 5.31 8.85 -12.14
CA ARG A 10 6.26 9.96 -11.89
C ARG A 10 7.42 9.44 -11.04
N VAL A 11 8.64 9.94 -11.26
CA VAL A 11 9.84 9.49 -10.53
C VAL A 11 10.67 10.68 -10.05
N LEU A 12 11.32 10.51 -8.89
CA LEU A 12 12.24 11.48 -8.31
C LEU A 12 13.30 10.75 -7.47
N GLN A 13 14.56 11.17 -7.57
CA GLN A 13 15.59 10.70 -6.62
C GLN A 13 15.35 11.35 -5.26
N VAL A 14 15.30 10.54 -4.21
CA VAL A 14 15.08 11.02 -2.85
C VAL A 14 16.11 10.40 -1.93
N GLY A 15 16.83 11.25 -1.21
CA GLY A 15 17.79 10.84 -0.18
C GLY A 15 17.08 10.62 1.14
N ALA A 16 17.44 9.55 1.87
CA ALA A 16 17.02 9.33 3.24
C ALA A 16 18.07 9.88 4.21
N VAL A 17 17.61 10.58 5.24
CA VAL A 17 18.44 10.99 6.38
C VAL A 17 18.09 10.09 7.56
N VAL A 18 19.12 9.43 8.10
CA VAL A 18 19.01 8.56 9.27
C VAL A 18 19.88 9.10 10.37
N ARG A 19 19.28 9.30 11.55
CA ARG A 19 19.95 9.71 12.77
C ARG A 19 20.49 8.50 13.50
N ARG A 20 21.75 8.59 13.93
CA ARG A 20 22.32 7.74 14.98
C ARG A 20 22.23 8.47 16.30
N SER A 21 21.54 7.90 17.28
CA SER A 21 21.50 8.40 18.66
C SER A 21 22.01 7.33 19.65
N PRO A 22 22.48 7.71 20.85
CA PRO A 22 22.81 6.74 21.90
C PRO A 22 21.58 5.91 22.26
N GLY A 23 21.77 4.60 22.39
CA GLY A 23 20.69 3.75 22.83
C GLY A 23 20.40 3.90 24.32
N VAL A 24 19.13 3.73 24.67
CA VAL A 24 18.63 3.88 26.05
C VAL A 24 18.75 2.60 26.88
N THR A 25 19.28 1.52 26.30
CA THR A 25 19.43 0.21 26.97
C THR A 25 20.84 -0.35 26.80
N GLN A 26 21.22 -1.28 27.68
CA GLN A 26 22.51 -1.99 27.60
C GLN A 26 22.66 -2.88 26.34
N TRP A 27 21.56 -3.20 25.66
CA TRP A 27 21.54 -4.13 24.54
C TRP A 27 21.72 -3.46 23.18
N ALA A 28 21.44 -2.15 23.09
CA ALA A 28 21.62 -1.36 21.89
C ALA A 28 22.50 -0.15 22.23
N ARG A 29 23.75 -0.15 21.76
CA ARG A 29 24.65 1.00 21.95
C ARG A 29 24.16 2.23 21.18
N TYR A 30 23.58 2.02 20.01
CA TYR A 30 23.06 3.06 19.14
C TYR A 30 21.68 2.67 18.62
N VAL A 31 20.84 3.67 18.39
CA VAL A 31 19.55 3.56 17.70
C VAL A 31 19.67 4.32 16.38
N TRP A 32 19.12 3.73 15.33
CA TRP A 32 19.09 4.30 13.98
C TRP A 32 17.65 4.63 13.62
N THR A 33 17.37 5.90 13.37
CA THR A 33 16.01 6.39 13.16
C THR A 33 15.96 7.26 11.90
N PRO A 34 15.12 6.94 10.90
CA PRO A 34 14.76 7.87 9.84
C PRO A 34 14.24 9.20 10.38
N VAL A 35 14.77 10.32 9.92
CA VAL A 35 14.40 11.66 10.45
C VAL A 35 14.03 12.68 9.38
N ALA A 36 14.56 12.56 8.16
CA ALA A 36 14.28 13.51 7.08
C ALA A 36 14.46 12.86 5.69
N VAL A 37 13.91 13.52 4.67
CA VAL A 37 14.16 13.19 3.26
C VAL A 37 14.71 14.40 2.51
N ILE A 38 15.52 14.15 1.48
CA ILE A 38 16.15 15.16 0.63
C ILE A 38 15.65 14.95 -0.81
N PRO A 39 14.70 15.76 -1.30
CA PRO A 39 14.22 15.67 -2.68
C PRO A 39 15.33 16.06 -3.67
N GLY A 40 15.53 15.25 -4.72
CA GLY A 40 16.57 15.48 -5.72
C GLY A 40 18.00 15.24 -5.22
N ALA A 41 18.17 14.40 -4.19
CA ALA A 41 19.48 14.13 -3.62
C ALA A 41 20.44 13.45 -4.61
N PRO A 42 21.75 13.76 -4.56
CA PRO A 42 22.76 12.99 -5.27
C PRO A 42 22.97 11.64 -4.60
N GLU A 43 23.47 10.66 -5.35
CA GLU A 43 23.83 9.36 -4.78
C GLU A 43 24.81 9.51 -3.60
N ALA A 44 24.52 8.80 -2.52
CA ALA A 44 25.36 8.74 -1.32
C ALA A 44 25.15 7.41 -0.61
N PHE A 45 26.14 7.04 0.21
CA PHE A 45 26.08 5.87 1.06
C PHE A 45 26.64 6.25 2.43
N TRP A 46 25.76 6.35 3.44
CA TRP A 46 26.07 6.70 4.82
C TRP A 46 27.04 7.88 4.98
N LYS A 47 26.81 8.94 4.20
CA LYS A 47 27.61 10.18 4.29
C LYS A 47 27.13 11.02 5.46
N GLU A 48 28.03 11.34 6.38
CA GLU A 48 27.73 12.25 7.50
C GLU A 48 27.30 13.63 7.00
N LEU A 49 26.24 14.17 7.61
CA LEU A 49 25.69 15.50 7.30
C LEU A 49 25.92 16.47 8.46
N ILE A 50 25.44 16.09 9.65
CA ILE A 50 25.44 16.93 10.85
C ILE A 50 25.86 16.08 12.03
N HIS A 51 26.75 16.61 12.86
CA HIS A 51 27.13 16.02 14.15
C HIS A 51 26.78 17.02 15.25
N GLU A 52 25.90 16.63 16.17
CA GLU A 52 25.50 17.43 17.33
C GLU A 52 25.57 16.58 18.62
N GLY A 53 26.59 16.83 19.44
CA GLY A 53 26.82 16.07 20.68
C GLY A 53 27.07 14.58 20.39
N ASP A 54 26.17 13.72 20.85
CA ASP A 54 26.21 12.27 20.61
C ASP A 54 25.30 11.83 19.45
N GLU A 55 24.57 12.76 18.83
CA GLU A 55 23.72 12.49 17.67
C GLU A 55 24.44 12.83 16.36
N VAL A 56 24.29 11.95 15.37
CA VAL A 56 24.87 12.16 14.04
C VAL A 56 23.84 11.81 12.98
N ASP A 57 23.55 12.76 12.10
CA ASP A 57 22.67 12.58 10.95
C ASP A 57 23.48 12.20 9.72
N TYR A 58 23.08 11.11 9.07
CA TYR A 58 23.70 10.60 7.86
C TYR A 58 22.73 10.69 6.69
N HIS A 59 23.23 11.08 5.52
CA HIS A 59 22.61 10.71 4.26
C HIS A 59 22.89 9.23 4.03
N ALA A 60 21.96 8.38 4.47
CA ALA A 60 22.11 6.94 4.52
C ALA A 60 22.10 6.31 3.12
N GLY A 61 21.24 6.80 2.24
CA GLY A 61 21.13 6.33 0.87
C GLY A 61 20.19 7.19 0.04
N THR A 62 20.34 7.14 -1.28
CA THR A 62 19.40 7.73 -2.24
C THR A 62 18.70 6.61 -3.01
N VAL A 63 17.38 6.70 -3.12
CA VAL A 63 16.56 5.77 -3.89
C VAL A 63 15.65 6.52 -4.85
N THR A 64 15.16 5.80 -5.87
CA THR A 64 14.16 6.35 -6.78
C THR A 64 12.79 6.19 -6.15
N MET A 65 12.17 7.30 -5.73
CA MET A 65 10.77 7.30 -5.33
C MET A 65 9.88 7.32 -6.58
N GLU A 66 8.88 6.46 -6.60
CA GLU A 66 7.97 6.28 -7.72
C GLU A 66 6.53 6.57 -7.30
N LEU A 67 5.80 7.34 -8.11
CA LEU A 67 4.37 7.52 -7.95
C LEU A 67 3.64 6.84 -9.10
N PHE A 68 2.55 6.15 -8.79
CA PHE A 68 1.71 5.44 -9.75
C PHE A 68 0.28 5.94 -9.68
N ARG A 69 -0.37 6.09 -10.84
CA ARG A 69 -1.78 6.49 -10.92
C ARG A 69 -2.71 5.57 -10.09
N ALA A 70 -2.38 4.29 -10.00
CA ALA A 70 -3.20 3.31 -9.29
C ALA A 70 -3.23 3.51 -7.77
N ASP A 71 -2.29 4.27 -7.22
CA ASP A 71 -2.07 4.39 -5.77
C ASP A 71 -2.28 5.83 -5.25
N VAL A 72 -2.99 6.64 -6.03
CA VAL A 72 -3.28 8.04 -5.70
C VAL A 72 -4.01 8.20 -4.37
N GLU A 73 -4.88 7.25 -4.02
CA GLU A 73 -5.56 7.24 -2.73
C GLU A 73 -4.58 7.08 -1.56
N GLY A 74 -3.56 6.24 -1.73
CA GLY A 74 -2.51 6.06 -0.73
C GLY A 74 -1.76 7.36 -0.47
N TYR A 75 -1.43 8.11 -1.54
CA TYR A 75 -0.78 9.42 -1.41
C TYR A 75 -1.67 10.48 -0.74
N LEU A 76 -2.98 10.45 -1.01
CA LEU A 76 -3.94 11.33 -0.36
C LEU A 76 -4.03 11.08 1.14
N VAL A 77 -3.99 9.82 1.57
CA VAL A 77 -3.95 9.48 3.01
C VAL A 77 -2.73 10.14 3.64
N SER A 78 -1.55 9.97 3.04
CA SER A 78 -0.28 10.52 3.51
C SER A 78 -0.27 12.04 3.62
N LEU A 79 -0.81 12.73 2.61
CA LEU A 79 -0.91 14.19 2.60
C LEU A 79 -1.92 14.73 3.61
N ASN A 80 -2.92 13.94 4.00
CA ASN A 80 -3.97 14.33 4.95
C ASN A 80 -3.71 13.85 6.40
N MET A 81 -2.57 13.21 6.67
CA MET A 81 -2.17 12.88 8.03
C MET A 81 -1.99 14.15 8.87
N ALA A 82 -2.09 14.03 10.21
CA ALA A 82 -1.91 15.17 11.11
C ALA A 82 -0.56 15.88 10.90
N VAL A 83 0.48 15.10 10.59
CA VAL A 83 1.73 15.56 10.00
C VAL A 83 1.88 14.84 8.67
N PRO A 84 1.76 15.54 7.52
CA PRO A 84 1.96 14.94 6.21
C PRO A 84 3.33 14.27 6.14
N SER A 85 3.35 12.98 5.84
CA SER A 85 4.57 12.15 5.96
C SER A 85 4.79 11.26 4.73
N VAL A 86 6.05 11.01 4.42
CA VAL A 86 6.49 9.91 3.55
C VAL A 86 7.15 8.85 4.43
N TRP A 87 7.26 7.61 3.96
CA TRP A 87 7.84 6.53 4.75
C TRP A 87 9.19 6.13 4.18
N ILE A 88 10.15 5.95 5.08
CA ILE A 88 11.45 5.38 4.76
C ILE A 88 11.44 3.94 5.23
N VAL A 89 11.71 3.03 4.30
CA VAL A 89 11.87 1.60 4.58
C VAL A 89 13.36 1.28 4.63
N MET A 90 13.79 0.70 5.74
CA MET A 90 15.16 0.22 5.93
C MET A 90 15.17 -1.28 6.17
N ASP A 91 15.96 -1.98 5.37
CA ASP A 91 16.16 -3.42 5.48
C ASP A 91 17.53 -3.72 6.07
N LYS A 92 17.67 -4.90 6.68
CA LYS A 92 18.96 -5.37 7.19
C LYS A 92 19.95 -5.52 6.03
N ASP A 93 21.13 -4.96 6.21
CA ASP A 93 22.20 -5.11 5.25
C ASP A 93 22.76 -6.55 5.28
N GLN A 94 22.62 -7.25 4.15
CA GLN A 94 23.15 -8.60 3.97
C GLN A 94 24.62 -8.60 3.52
N THR A 95 25.14 -7.46 3.06
CA THR A 95 26.52 -7.33 2.57
C THR A 95 27.52 -7.01 3.68
N GLY A 96 27.04 -6.44 4.79
CA GLY A 96 27.87 -6.00 5.92
C GLY A 96 28.70 -4.75 5.63
N HIS A 97 28.39 -4.01 4.56
CA HIS A 97 29.08 -2.79 4.19
C HIS A 97 28.52 -1.55 4.89
N SER A 98 27.25 -1.60 5.30
CA SER A 98 26.58 -0.52 6.00
C SER A 98 27.13 -0.35 7.42
N PRO A 99 27.53 0.87 7.82
CA PRO A 99 27.99 1.14 9.18
C PRO A 99 26.87 0.99 10.24
N SER A 100 25.60 1.00 9.83
CA SER A 100 24.45 0.82 10.73
C SER A 100 23.93 -0.62 10.77
N GLY A 101 24.35 -1.47 9.83
CA GLY A 101 23.71 -2.77 9.57
C GLY A 101 22.38 -2.67 8.82
N TRP A 102 22.01 -1.48 8.33
CA TRP A 102 20.78 -1.23 7.58
C TRP A 102 21.07 -0.57 6.22
N VAL A 103 20.20 -0.78 5.24
CA VAL A 103 20.20 -0.11 3.94
C VAL A 103 18.82 0.45 3.64
N ILE A 104 18.77 1.56 2.90
CA ILE A 104 17.50 2.15 2.44
C ILE A 104 17.00 1.31 1.29
N SER A 105 15.86 0.64 1.47
CA SER A 105 15.27 -0.18 0.42
C SER A 105 14.28 0.60 -0.43
N SER A 106 13.44 1.41 0.20
CA SER A 106 12.51 2.30 -0.51
C SER A 106 12.15 3.54 0.30
N ILE A 107 11.69 4.57 -0.42
CA ILE A 107 11.00 5.73 0.15
C ILE A 107 9.67 5.81 -0.61
N THR A 108 8.56 5.74 0.12
CA THR A 108 7.22 5.77 -0.49
C THR A 108 6.41 6.95 0.04
N ALA A 109 5.61 7.52 -0.86
CA ALA A 109 4.59 8.50 -0.50
C ALA A 109 3.25 7.82 -0.15
N SER A 110 3.11 6.50 -0.32
CA SER A 110 1.88 5.76 -0.10
C SER A 110 1.76 5.26 1.31
N ALA A 111 0.70 5.66 2.01
CA ALA A 111 0.36 5.07 3.30
C ALA A 111 0.01 3.58 3.18
N HIS A 112 -0.48 3.12 2.01
CA HIS A 112 -0.83 1.73 1.77
C HIS A 112 0.41 0.85 1.62
N GLU A 113 1.36 1.25 0.75
CA GLU A 113 2.61 0.51 0.61
C GLU A 113 3.42 0.49 1.92
N ALA A 114 3.39 1.59 2.68
CA ALA A 114 4.03 1.66 3.99
C ALA A 114 3.40 0.66 4.98
N LEU A 115 2.07 0.53 4.99
CA LEU A 115 1.39 -0.46 5.82
C LEU A 115 1.79 -1.89 5.44
N ASP A 116 1.81 -2.19 4.14
CA ASP A 116 2.22 -3.51 3.63
C ASP A 116 3.68 -3.83 4.01
N ALA A 117 4.58 -2.83 3.97
CA ALA A 117 5.96 -3.00 4.37
C ALA A 117 6.10 -3.27 5.88
N GLN A 118 5.26 -2.63 6.69
CA GLN A 118 5.28 -2.77 8.15
C GLN A 118 4.82 -4.16 8.61
N ASP A 119 3.95 -4.83 7.84
CA ASP A 119 3.46 -6.18 8.15
C ASP A 119 4.56 -7.26 8.11
N SER A 120 5.70 -6.98 7.45
CA SER A 120 6.83 -7.92 7.39
C SER A 120 7.51 -8.15 8.75
N GLY A 121 7.55 -7.13 9.61
CA GLY A 121 8.25 -7.14 10.90
C GLY A 121 9.79 -7.24 10.82
N GLU A 122 10.38 -7.33 9.62
CA GLU A 122 11.83 -7.45 9.43
C GLU A 122 12.51 -6.11 9.11
N SER A 123 11.73 -5.17 8.57
CA SER A 123 12.15 -3.84 8.14
C SER A 123 11.80 -2.78 9.18
N ILE A 124 12.60 -1.72 9.25
CA ILE A 124 12.21 -0.47 9.93
C ILE A 124 11.41 0.35 8.92
N VAL A 125 10.17 0.68 9.28
CA VAL A 125 9.27 1.51 8.47
C VAL A 125 8.84 2.69 9.32
N GLU A 126 9.38 3.87 9.04
CA GLU A 126 9.15 5.06 9.85
C GLU A 126 8.62 6.22 9.01
N PRO A 127 7.57 6.92 9.48
CA PRO A 127 7.07 8.12 8.84
C PRO A 127 8.01 9.30 9.11
N VAL A 128 8.25 10.08 8.07
CA VAL A 128 9.09 11.27 8.09
C VAL A 128 8.32 12.45 7.49
N PRO A 129 8.33 13.64 8.13
CA PRO A 129 7.62 14.81 7.61
C PRO A 129 8.03 15.17 6.18
N ILE A 130 7.04 15.41 5.31
CA ILE A 130 7.28 15.75 3.91
C ILE A 130 7.77 17.20 3.80
N PRO A 131 8.92 17.47 3.16
CA PRO A 131 9.32 18.83 2.80
C PRO A 131 8.32 19.46 1.84
N GLU A 132 8.05 20.77 1.97
CA GLU A 132 7.03 21.48 1.17
C GLU A 132 7.17 21.25 -0.35
N SER A 133 8.40 21.26 -0.86
CA SER A 133 8.68 21.01 -2.28
C SER A 133 8.25 19.61 -2.74
N LEU A 134 8.44 18.60 -1.88
CA LEU A 134 8.03 17.23 -2.16
C LEU A 134 6.52 17.06 -2.02
N ALA A 135 5.90 17.70 -1.02
CA ALA A 135 4.45 17.69 -0.84
C ALA A 135 3.75 18.30 -2.07
N ALA A 136 4.23 19.42 -2.58
CA ALA A 136 3.71 20.04 -3.79
C ALA A 136 3.85 19.12 -5.02
N TRP A 137 4.98 18.45 -5.16
CA TRP A 137 5.25 17.50 -6.26
C TRP A 137 4.33 16.27 -6.22
N ILE A 138 4.07 15.71 -5.03
CA ILE A 138 3.11 14.62 -4.84
C ILE A 138 1.68 15.13 -5.10
N LYS A 139 1.32 16.28 -4.54
CA LYS A 139 -0.01 16.87 -4.68
C LYS A 139 -0.36 17.14 -6.15
N GLU A 140 0.57 17.67 -6.94
CA GLU A 140 0.36 17.88 -8.37
C GLU A 140 0.03 16.56 -9.09
N PHE A 141 0.72 15.46 -8.73
CA PHE A 141 0.43 14.14 -9.28
C PHE A 141 -0.96 13.64 -8.87
N VAL A 142 -1.32 13.81 -7.61
CA VAL A 142 -2.66 13.49 -7.09
C VAL A 142 -3.72 14.29 -7.83
N ASP A 143 -3.58 15.60 -7.98
CA ASP A 143 -4.55 16.48 -8.64
C ASP A 143 -4.77 16.09 -10.12
N MET A 144 -3.74 15.56 -10.79
CA MET A 144 -3.85 15.08 -12.18
C MET A 144 -4.59 13.74 -12.32
N HIS A 145 -4.58 12.90 -11.28
CA HIS A 145 -4.98 11.49 -11.39
C HIS A 145 -6.11 11.07 -10.48
N TYR A 146 -6.40 11.85 -9.44
CA TYR A 146 -7.47 11.56 -8.51
C TYR A 146 -8.82 11.78 -9.20
N ILE A 147 -9.63 10.72 -9.21
CA ILE A 147 -11.01 10.77 -9.66
C ILE A 147 -11.82 10.30 -8.45
N GLU A 148 -12.65 11.19 -7.91
CA GLU A 148 -13.55 10.82 -6.81
C GLU A 148 -14.57 9.79 -7.33
N GLU A 149 -14.41 8.54 -6.91
CA GLU A 149 -15.38 7.49 -7.20
C GLU A 149 -16.36 7.34 -6.03
N PRO A 150 -17.65 7.65 -6.23
CA PRO A 150 -18.62 7.51 -5.16
C PRO A 150 -18.79 6.02 -4.81
N PHE A 151 -18.66 5.69 -3.52
CA PHE A 151 -18.83 4.32 -3.05
C PHE A 151 -20.21 3.76 -3.41
N LYS A 152 -20.25 2.82 -4.35
CA LYS A 152 -21.47 2.11 -4.74
C LYS A 152 -21.55 0.79 -3.99
N LYS A 153 -22.28 0.78 -2.87
CA LYS A 153 -22.58 -0.45 -2.13
C LYS A 153 -23.26 -1.47 -3.07
N ARG A 154 -22.68 -2.67 -3.18
CA ARG A 154 -23.33 -3.80 -3.88
C ARG A 154 -24.67 -4.08 -3.20
N ARG A 155 -25.76 -3.98 -3.96
CA ARG A 155 -27.07 -4.45 -3.51
C ARG A 155 -27.13 -5.96 -3.76
N ARG A 156 -27.57 -6.71 -2.75
CA ARG A 156 -27.84 -8.14 -2.90
C ARG A 156 -29.00 -8.28 -3.89
N ASP A 157 -28.84 -9.16 -4.88
CA ASP A 157 -29.94 -9.51 -5.77
C ASP A 157 -31.07 -10.11 -4.92
N SER A 158 -32.27 -9.55 -5.04
CA SER A 158 -33.44 -10.08 -4.37
C SER A 158 -33.79 -11.43 -5.00
N VAL A 159 -33.67 -12.51 -4.22
CA VAL A 159 -34.19 -13.82 -4.63
C VAL A 159 -35.72 -13.73 -4.57
N HIS A 160 -36.38 -13.99 -5.70
CA HIS A 160 -37.84 -14.04 -5.76
C HIS A 160 -38.30 -15.35 -5.11
N VAL A 161 -38.76 -15.28 -3.86
CA VAL A 161 -39.13 -16.46 -3.05
C VAL A 161 -40.47 -17.08 -3.48
N ASP A 162 -41.32 -16.31 -4.16
CA ASP A 162 -42.60 -16.77 -4.72
C ASP A 162 -42.47 -17.36 -6.13
N GLY A 163 -41.24 -17.51 -6.62
CA GLY A 163 -40.96 -18.17 -7.88
C GLY A 163 -41.32 -19.64 -7.77
N ILE A 164 -42.31 -20.08 -8.55
CA ILE A 164 -42.51 -21.51 -8.82
C ILE A 164 -41.30 -21.95 -9.66
N GLU A 165 -40.27 -22.48 -9.00
CA GLU A 165 -39.18 -23.15 -9.69
C GLU A 165 -39.71 -24.48 -10.25
N ASP A 166 -39.90 -24.55 -11.56
CA ASP A 166 -40.11 -25.83 -12.22
C ASP A 166 -38.87 -26.70 -11.99
N ALA A 167 -39.07 -27.91 -11.46
CA ALA A 167 -37.99 -28.86 -11.24
C ALA A 167 -37.20 -29.04 -12.55
N LYS A 168 -35.88 -28.83 -12.51
CA LYS A 168 -34.91 -29.00 -13.61
C LYS A 168 -34.75 -30.46 -14.09
N GLY A 169 -35.75 -31.31 -13.92
CA GLY A 169 -35.74 -32.70 -14.37
C GLY A 169 -36.20 -32.79 -15.83
N ASP A 170 -35.41 -33.47 -16.68
CA ASP A 170 -35.91 -33.86 -18.01
C ASP A 170 -37.04 -34.89 -17.83
N PRO A 171 -38.26 -34.62 -18.32
CA PRO A 171 -39.42 -35.49 -18.13
C PRO A 171 -39.26 -36.88 -18.77
N ARG A 172 -38.26 -37.11 -19.61
CA ARG A 172 -37.99 -38.41 -20.25
C ARG A 172 -37.11 -39.33 -19.43
N ILE A 173 -36.41 -38.82 -18.41
CA ILE A 173 -35.49 -39.61 -17.59
C ILE A 173 -36.26 -40.19 -16.39
N ARG A 174 -36.30 -41.51 -16.30
CA ARG A 174 -36.96 -42.22 -15.20
C ARG A 174 -36.12 -42.07 -13.93
N GLN A 175 -36.57 -41.27 -12.98
CA GLN A 175 -35.89 -41.07 -11.70
C GLN A 175 -36.45 -42.00 -10.62
N GLU A 176 -35.56 -42.57 -9.80
CA GLU A 176 -35.92 -43.48 -8.69
C GLU A 176 -36.51 -42.74 -7.48
N SER A 177 -36.20 -41.44 -7.30
CA SER A 177 -36.73 -40.62 -6.22
C SER A 177 -37.47 -39.39 -6.74
N ASP A 178 -38.47 -38.94 -5.97
CA ASP A 178 -39.37 -37.83 -6.33
C ASP A 178 -38.76 -36.43 -6.12
N VAL A 179 -37.49 -36.38 -5.71
CA VAL A 179 -36.81 -35.17 -5.24
C VAL A 179 -36.58 -34.16 -6.38
N PHE A 180 -36.59 -34.59 -7.64
CA PHE A 180 -36.43 -33.72 -8.82
C PHE A 180 -37.54 -33.91 -9.88
N ARG A 181 -38.72 -34.40 -9.49
CA ARG A 181 -39.81 -34.68 -10.43
C ARG A 181 -40.56 -33.41 -10.84
N ALA A 182 -40.76 -33.22 -12.14
CA ALA A 182 -41.54 -32.12 -12.68
C ALA A 182 -43.02 -32.17 -12.22
N PRO A 183 -43.63 -31.03 -11.85
CA PRO A 183 -44.96 -30.98 -11.21
C PRO A 183 -46.09 -31.54 -12.08
N ALA A 184 -45.94 -31.53 -13.41
CA ALA A 184 -46.93 -32.06 -14.35
C ALA A 184 -47.20 -33.58 -14.21
N ASN A 185 -46.33 -34.32 -13.51
CA ASN A 185 -46.46 -35.77 -13.31
C ASN A 185 -46.96 -36.18 -11.90
N ILE A 186 -47.24 -35.22 -11.01
CA ILE A 186 -47.78 -35.50 -9.67
C ILE A 186 -49.30 -35.65 -9.77
N LYS A 187 -49.77 -36.88 -9.99
CA LYS A 187 -51.21 -37.17 -9.88
C LYS A 187 -51.64 -37.05 -8.42
N LYS A 188 -52.55 -36.12 -8.11
CA LYS A 188 -53.18 -36.02 -6.79
C LYS A 188 -53.88 -37.35 -6.45
N PRO A 189 -53.60 -37.99 -5.30
CA PRO A 189 -54.35 -39.16 -4.89
C PRO A 189 -55.80 -38.75 -4.64
N ARG A 190 -56.75 -39.48 -5.25
CA ARG A 190 -58.17 -39.35 -4.93
C ARG A 190 -58.38 -40.00 -3.58
N ILE A 191 -58.71 -39.19 -2.58
CA ILE A 191 -59.21 -39.67 -1.29
C ILE A 191 -60.64 -40.20 -1.54
N GLN A 192 -60.88 -41.47 -1.22
CA GLN A 192 -62.23 -42.05 -1.10
C GLN A 192 -62.67 -41.98 0.35
#